data_AF-D8S1Q6-F1
#
_entry.id   AF-D8S1Q6-F1
#
_cell.length_a   1.000
_cell.length_b   1.000
_cell.length_c   1.000
_cell.angle_alpha   90.00
_cell.angle_beta   90.00
_cell.angle_gamma   90.00
#
_symmetry.space_group_name_H-M   'P 1'
#
loop_
_entity.id
_entity.type
_entity.pdbx_description
1 polymer ?
#
loop_
_entity_poly.entity_id
_entity_poly.type
_entity_poly.pdbx_seq_one_letter_code
_entity_poly.pdbx_strand_id
1 'polypeptide(L)'
;TLSFLPMLCGMVENKDYRCLALAAMNMVIRFCLVPSTWIPILQAHFPTKSLVSSMALGGDDNTRATVMSFCLYLSCFKSGAEMLFTAGFLHSISLVSHRGEEDYGGGPFSISMTETSSQQAVWALGVAAVASLLRALGDNDAYRGTVLDTTISYFKAERHKILLALCSPNVCVDSEGRKVARYHRAQTSSSALQEAQYVTAFLCEIIRHPIAAVYTVRDELVDFREMAVHLLAYVAREGLVRSATGEGVSCPPLQRQETVALAKAATLGGTSAWFLLTARGSHRKPHSATGNELDSTSGSEYSESIAIQVYRLANLLLRFLVIQARQALQDMEEGRSSATKGRFPELPAPEILHALQDQVMLVASEIATSKAGSSLSKEAGDTCCMLLSILEKSLYLEACIFRVCGVTPVSLRADDFARDFKALLRVTAGHASLEPSLAGVREIASTVYPGL
;
A
#
# COMPACT_ATOMS: atom_id res chain seq x y z
N THR A 1 22.00 26.15 -5.95
CA THR A 1 20.81 25.37 -5.55
C THR A 1 20.59 25.43 -4.04
N LEU A 2 21.60 25.16 -3.20
CA LEU A 2 21.45 25.19 -1.72
C LEU A 2 21.08 26.58 -1.15
N SER A 3 21.58 27.67 -1.72
CA SER A 3 21.25 29.05 -1.30
C SER A 3 19.80 29.47 -1.56
N PHE A 4 19.08 28.73 -2.41
CA PHE A 4 17.67 29.01 -2.74
C PHE A 4 16.72 28.42 -1.69
N LEU A 5 17.14 27.36 -0.99
CA LEU A 5 16.28 26.64 -0.05
C LEU A 5 15.89 27.47 1.18
N PRO A 6 16.78 28.28 1.82
CA PRO A 6 16.38 29.21 2.88
C PRO A 6 15.37 30.26 2.42
N MET A 7 15.51 30.77 1.18
CA MET A 7 14.54 31.72 0.61
C MET A 7 13.16 31.06 0.49
N LEU A 8 13.10 29.85 -0.08
CA LEU A 8 11.85 29.09 -0.17
C LEU A 8 11.23 28.84 1.21
N CYS A 9 12.05 28.54 2.23
CA CYS A 9 11.57 28.37 3.61
C CYS A 9 10.87 29.64 4.13
N GLY A 10 11.43 30.82 3.88
CA GLY A 10 10.80 32.09 4.25
C GLY A 10 9.50 32.35 3.48
N MET A 11 9.43 31.94 2.21
CA MET A 11 8.21 32.11 1.40
C MET A 11 7.04 31.24 1.87
N VAL A 12 7.28 30.16 2.61
CA VAL A 12 6.22 29.26 3.15
C VAL A 12 5.33 29.98 4.17
N GLU A 13 5.85 30.97 4.88
CA GLU A 13 5.06 31.76 5.84
C GLU A 13 3.99 32.59 5.14
N ASN A 14 4.29 33.09 3.94
CA ASN A 14 3.33 33.85 3.14
C ASN A 14 2.27 32.92 2.54
N LYS A 15 0.99 33.17 2.87
CA LYS A 15 -0.16 32.38 2.41
C LYS A 15 -0.24 32.30 0.88
N ASP A 16 0.11 33.37 0.16
CA ASP A 16 -0.04 33.46 -1.29
C ASP A 16 1.00 32.62 -2.04
N TYR A 17 2.20 32.49 -1.46
CA TYR A 17 3.31 31.75 -2.08
C TYR A 17 3.53 30.35 -1.50
N ARG A 18 2.83 30.00 -0.40
CA ARG A 18 3.05 28.76 0.35
C ARG A 18 3.01 27.51 -0.52
N CYS A 19 1.92 27.30 -1.25
CA CYS A 19 1.74 26.08 -2.04
C CYS A 19 2.81 25.96 -3.14
N LEU A 20 3.16 27.08 -3.79
CA LEU A 20 4.21 27.12 -4.80
C LEU A 20 5.59 26.84 -4.19
N ALA A 21 5.91 27.46 -3.05
CA ALA A 21 7.15 27.25 -2.34
C ALA A 21 7.30 25.78 -1.90
N LEU A 22 6.26 25.20 -1.30
CA LEU A 22 6.26 23.79 -0.89
C LEU A 22 6.37 22.83 -2.08
N ALA A 23 5.69 23.11 -3.20
CA ALA A 23 5.80 22.31 -4.42
C ALA A 23 7.22 22.38 -5.01
N ALA A 24 7.81 23.57 -5.08
CA ALA A 24 9.18 23.77 -5.54
C ALA A 24 10.20 23.06 -4.62
N MET A 25 10.03 23.17 -3.30
CA MET A 25 10.85 22.46 -2.33
C MET A 25 10.72 20.94 -2.50
N ASN A 26 9.51 20.41 -2.63
CA ASN A 26 9.29 18.97 -2.85
C ASN A 26 10.02 18.48 -4.11
N MET A 27 10.00 19.24 -5.20
CA MET A 27 10.71 18.87 -6.43
C MET A 27 12.23 18.90 -6.24
N VAL A 28 12.77 20.01 -5.71
CA VAL A 28 14.22 20.18 -5.51
C VAL A 28 14.77 19.12 -4.56
N ILE A 29 14.05 18.87 -3.47
CA ILE A 29 14.51 17.94 -2.44
C ILE A 29 14.43 16.48 -2.93
N ARG A 30 13.36 16.10 -3.65
CA ARG A 30 13.19 14.73 -4.14
C ARG A 30 14.14 14.34 -5.27
N PHE A 31 14.42 15.26 -6.18
CA PHE A 31 15.11 14.94 -7.43
C PHE A 31 16.53 15.51 -7.52
N CYS A 32 16.88 16.51 -6.71
CA CYS A 32 18.14 17.24 -6.88
C CYS A 32 19.08 17.19 -5.68
N LEU A 33 18.61 16.84 -4.47
CA LEU A 33 19.41 16.95 -3.25
C LEU A 33 19.39 15.66 -2.42
N VAL A 34 20.54 15.33 -1.83
CA VAL A 34 20.66 14.22 -0.87
C VAL A 34 20.21 14.69 0.53
N PRO A 35 19.50 13.86 1.33
CA PRO A 35 19.04 14.18 2.69
C PRO A 35 20.03 14.93 3.58
N SER A 36 21.30 14.53 3.56
CA SER A 36 22.36 15.15 4.37
C SER A 36 22.62 16.64 4.04
N THR A 37 22.20 17.12 2.88
CA THR A 37 22.45 18.50 2.44
C THR A 37 21.30 19.46 2.76
N TRP A 38 20.04 19.01 2.65
CA TRP A 38 18.88 19.88 2.82
C TRP A 38 18.27 19.81 4.22
N ILE A 39 18.39 18.69 4.95
CA ILE A 39 17.82 18.56 6.31
C ILE A 39 18.34 19.65 7.26
N PRO A 40 19.66 19.91 7.36
CA PRO A 40 20.17 20.94 8.28
C PRO A 40 19.65 22.34 7.94
N ILE A 41 19.47 22.63 6.65
CA ILE A 41 18.92 23.91 6.19
C ILE A 41 17.46 24.05 6.63
N LEU A 42 16.66 22.99 6.51
CA LEU A 42 15.27 23.03 6.98
C LEU A 42 15.20 23.15 8.50
N GLN A 43 16.06 22.46 9.24
CA GLN A 43 16.12 22.60 10.71
C GLN A 43 16.40 24.05 11.14
N ALA A 44 17.23 24.77 10.39
CA ALA A 44 17.60 26.15 10.70
C ALA A 44 16.57 27.19 10.24
N HIS A 45 15.90 26.97 9.10
CA HIS A 45 15.12 28.01 8.44
C HIS A 45 13.64 27.68 8.21
N PHE A 46 13.24 26.42 8.26
CA PHE A 46 11.88 26.03 7.89
C PHE A 46 10.88 26.33 9.02
N PRO A 47 9.76 27.03 8.74
CA PRO A 47 8.80 27.47 9.75
C PRO A 47 7.86 26.32 10.19
N THR A 48 8.43 25.19 10.64
CA THR A 48 7.70 23.94 10.91
C THR A 48 6.52 24.14 11.87
N LYS A 49 6.74 24.85 12.98
CA LYS A 49 5.70 25.09 14.00
C LYS A 49 4.54 25.94 13.45
N SER A 50 4.86 27.00 12.71
CA SER A 50 3.87 27.86 12.05
C SER A 50 3.06 27.05 11.02
N LEU A 51 3.74 26.27 10.18
CA LEU A 51 3.11 25.42 9.17
C LEU A 51 2.14 24.40 9.79
N VAL A 52 2.60 23.64 10.79
CA VAL A 52 1.80 22.63 11.48
C VAL A 52 0.59 23.26 12.18
N SER A 53 0.76 24.41 12.82
CA SER A 53 -0.38 25.11 13.45
C SER A 53 -1.40 25.63 12.43
N SER A 54 -0.93 26.14 11.27
CA SER A 54 -1.81 26.66 10.22
C SER A 54 -2.70 25.58 9.60
N MET A 55 -2.20 24.34 9.55
CA MET A 55 -2.94 23.18 9.07
C MET A 55 -4.19 22.90 9.90
N ALA A 56 -4.14 23.12 11.22
CA ALA A 56 -5.27 22.89 12.14
C ALA A 56 -6.24 24.09 12.21
N LEU A 57 -5.75 25.31 11.95
CA LEU A 57 -6.48 26.56 12.21
C LEU A 57 -7.25 27.11 11.01
N GLY A 58 -7.02 26.63 9.79
CA GLY A 58 -7.88 26.92 8.64
C GLY A 58 -7.13 27.12 7.31
N GLY A 59 -7.78 26.75 6.22
CA GLY A 59 -7.30 26.82 4.84
C GLY A 59 -8.18 25.96 3.92
N ASP A 60 -8.15 26.21 2.62
CA ASP A 60 -8.77 25.32 1.64
C ASP A 60 -8.11 23.94 1.68
N ASP A 61 -8.86 22.91 1.31
CA ASP A 61 -8.38 21.52 1.41
C ASP A 61 -7.16 21.26 0.51
N ASN A 62 -7.03 21.96 -0.61
CA ASN A 62 -5.90 21.80 -1.52
C ASN A 62 -4.58 22.32 -0.90
N THR A 63 -4.63 23.46 -0.19
CA THR A 63 -3.50 23.92 0.61
C THR A 63 -3.17 22.92 1.72
N ARG A 64 -4.17 22.39 2.43
CA ARG A 64 -3.96 21.36 3.46
C ARG A 64 -3.31 20.10 2.89
N ALA A 65 -3.76 19.62 1.73
CA ALA A 65 -3.18 18.46 1.07
C ALA A 65 -1.72 18.70 0.66
N THR A 66 -1.41 19.90 0.15
CA THR A 66 -0.04 20.28 -0.21
C THR A 66 0.89 20.30 1.01
N VAL A 67 0.42 20.89 2.12
CA VAL A 67 1.14 20.90 3.40
C VAL A 67 1.35 19.49 3.92
N MET A 68 0.29 18.66 3.93
CA MET A 68 0.35 17.29 4.42
C MET A 68 1.30 16.42 3.59
N SER A 69 1.31 16.59 2.26
CA SER A 69 2.22 15.90 1.37
C SER A 69 3.69 16.24 1.66
N PHE A 70 3.97 17.50 1.99
CA PHE A 70 5.30 17.93 2.44
C PHE A 70 5.66 17.35 3.82
N CYS A 71 4.72 17.38 4.78
CA CYS A 71 4.91 16.77 6.11
C CYS A 71 5.18 15.26 6.01
N LEU A 72 4.42 14.54 5.18
CA LEU A 72 4.66 13.13 4.89
C LEU A 72 6.10 12.92 4.38
N TYR A 73 6.53 13.73 3.41
CA TYR A 73 7.87 13.62 2.88
C TYR A 73 8.97 13.87 3.94
N LEU A 74 8.80 14.89 4.79
CA LEU A 74 9.71 15.14 5.91
C LEU A 74 9.76 13.98 6.91
N SER A 75 8.60 13.41 7.24
CA SER A 75 8.46 12.33 8.23
C SER A 75 9.16 11.03 7.82
N CYS A 76 9.46 10.85 6.53
CA CYS A 76 10.25 9.72 6.05
C CYS A 76 11.70 9.74 6.53
N PHE A 77 12.20 10.88 7.03
CA PHE A 77 13.56 11.04 7.53
C PHE A 77 13.55 11.30 9.03
N LYS A 78 14.44 10.64 9.79
CA LYS A 78 14.50 10.75 11.26
C LYS A 78 14.50 12.20 11.76
N SER A 79 15.39 13.05 11.24
CA SER A 79 15.46 14.46 11.65
C SER A 79 14.23 15.28 11.24
N GLY A 80 13.62 14.98 10.09
CA GLY A 80 12.37 15.62 9.68
C GLY A 80 11.18 15.19 10.54
N ALA A 81 11.15 13.92 10.95
CA ALA A 81 10.19 13.40 11.91
C ALA A 81 10.32 14.08 13.28
N GLU A 82 11.55 14.27 13.79
CA GLU A 82 11.83 15.02 15.03
C GLU A 82 11.32 16.47 14.95
N MET A 83 11.54 17.14 13.81
CA MET A 83 11.01 18.50 13.58
C MET A 83 9.48 18.55 13.65
N LEU A 84 8.79 17.61 13.01
CA LEU A 84 7.32 17.54 13.02
C LEU A 84 6.77 17.18 14.40
N PHE A 85 7.42 16.24 15.09
CA PHE A 85 7.04 15.83 16.44
C PHE A 85 7.15 17.01 17.42
N THR A 86 8.29 17.70 17.43
CA THR A 86 8.50 18.88 18.29
C THR A 86 7.59 20.07 17.94
N ALA A 87 7.16 20.17 16.68
CA ALA A 87 6.17 21.15 16.23
C ALA A 87 4.72 20.81 16.64
N GLY A 88 4.47 19.66 17.27
CA GLY A 88 3.12 19.26 17.70
C GLY A 88 2.24 18.63 16.61
N PHE A 89 2.85 18.06 15.56
CA PHE A 89 2.11 17.53 14.40
C PHE A 89 1.01 16.52 14.76
N LEU A 90 1.28 15.60 15.69
CA LEU A 90 0.31 14.56 16.10
C LEU A 90 -0.94 15.15 16.77
N HIS A 91 -0.80 16.27 17.47
CA HIS A 91 -1.95 16.98 18.01
C HIS A 91 -2.74 17.68 16.90
N SER A 92 -2.05 18.36 15.98
CA SER A 92 -2.68 19.05 14.85
C SER A 92 -3.43 18.10 13.90
N ILE A 93 -2.91 16.90 13.63
CA ILE A 93 -3.58 15.95 12.72
C ILE A 93 -4.89 15.40 13.32
N SER A 94 -4.92 15.21 14.63
CA SER A 94 -6.12 14.77 15.34
C SER A 94 -7.23 15.82 15.18
N LEU A 95 -6.91 17.11 15.32
CA LEU A 95 -7.87 18.21 15.11
C LEU A 95 -8.40 18.32 13.67
N VAL A 96 -7.56 18.01 12.68
CA VAL A 96 -7.96 18.02 11.26
C VAL A 96 -8.88 16.85 10.93
N SER A 97 -8.65 15.68 11.53
CA SER A 97 -9.36 14.45 11.19
C SER A 97 -10.81 14.41 11.73
N HIS A 98 -11.09 15.15 12.81
CA HIS A 98 -12.42 15.30 13.41
C HIS A 98 -13.38 16.25 12.65
N ARG A 99 -12.94 16.94 11.59
CA ARG A 99 -13.76 17.96 10.90
C ARG A 99 -14.66 17.44 9.77
N GLY A 100 -14.65 16.15 9.45
CA GLY A 100 -15.42 15.58 8.33
C GLY A 100 -16.35 14.46 8.76
N GLU A 101 -17.66 14.75 8.80
CA GLU A 101 -18.76 13.77 8.93
C GLU A 101 -19.39 13.45 7.55
N GLU A 102 -18.63 13.55 6.47
CA GLU A 102 -19.14 13.18 5.14
C GLU A 102 -19.06 11.67 4.91
N ASP A 103 -20.02 11.19 4.12
CA ASP A 103 -20.24 9.79 3.73
C ASP A 103 -18.97 9.24 3.06
N TYR A 104 -18.11 8.60 3.85
CA TYR A 104 -16.81 8.15 3.41
C TYR A 104 -17.00 7.13 2.29
N GLY A 105 -16.42 7.42 1.11
CA GLY A 105 -16.45 6.53 -0.04
C GLY A 105 -15.93 5.14 0.35
N GLY A 106 -16.56 4.10 -0.20
CA GLY A 106 -16.20 2.71 0.10
C GLY A 106 -14.73 2.37 -0.24
N GLY A 107 -14.33 1.13 -0.01
CA GLY A 107 -12.93 0.72 -0.16
C GLY A 107 -12.38 0.81 -1.59
N PRO A 108 -11.12 0.39 -1.83
CA PRO A 108 -10.31 0.77 -2.99
C PRO A 108 -10.87 0.39 -4.36
N PHE A 109 -11.89 -0.48 -4.40
CA PHE A 109 -12.55 -0.95 -5.61
C PHE A 109 -14.05 -0.62 -5.63
N SER A 110 -14.50 0.34 -4.82
CA SER A 110 -15.90 0.77 -4.69
C SER A 110 -16.06 2.29 -4.75
N ILE A 111 -15.20 2.95 -5.53
CA ILE A 111 -15.24 4.41 -5.63
C ILE A 111 -16.56 4.87 -6.29
N SER A 112 -17.17 5.89 -5.70
CA SER A 112 -18.21 6.68 -6.37
C SER A 112 -17.53 7.71 -7.27
N MET A 113 -18.11 8.00 -8.43
CA MET A 113 -17.62 9.03 -9.37
C MET A 113 -17.80 10.47 -8.84
N THR A 114 -18.47 10.64 -7.69
CA THR A 114 -18.42 11.90 -6.94
C THR A 114 -16.99 12.09 -6.45
N GLU A 115 -16.33 13.15 -6.92
CA GLU A 115 -14.94 13.50 -6.63
C GLU A 115 -14.52 13.05 -5.23
N THR A 116 -13.45 12.25 -5.12
CA THR A 116 -12.85 11.92 -3.82
C THR A 116 -12.67 13.24 -3.09
N SER A 117 -13.36 13.41 -1.96
CA SER A 117 -13.40 14.70 -1.30
C SER A 117 -11.96 15.10 -0.98
N SER A 118 -11.63 16.37 -1.19
CA SER A 118 -10.31 16.90 -0.88
C SER A 118 -9.94 16.67 0.60
N GLN A 119 -10.94 16.47 1.47
CA GLN A 119 -10.81 16.02 2.84
C GLN A 119 -10.31 14.57 2.99
N GLN A 120 -10.81 13.62 2.18
CA GLN A 120 -10.33 12.23 2.16
C GLN A 120 -8.85 12.17 1.81
N ALA A 121 -8.41 12.95 0.82
CA ALA A 121 -6.99 13.05 0.47
C ALA A 121 -6.13 13.60 1.63
N VAL A 122 -6.61 14.62 2.34
CA VAL A 122 -5.92 15.18 3.52
C VAL A 122 -5.81 14.14 4.64
N TRP A 123 -6.89 13.39 4.90
CA TRP A 123 -6.90 12.32 5.89
C TRP A 123 -5.90 11.22 5.54
N ALA A 124 -5.93 10.71 4.30
CA ALA A 124 -5.06 9.63 3.85
C ALA A 124 -3.58 10.00 3.97
N LEU A 125 -3.22 11.23 3.59
CA LEU A 125 -1.88 11.78 3.78
C LEU A 125 -1.52 11.92 5.27
N GLY A 126 -2.49 12.27 6.12
CA GLY A 126 -2.37 12.29 7.57
C GLY A 126 -1.99 10.93 8.15
N VAL A 127 -2.75 9.89 7.81
CA VAL A 127 -2.49 8.50 8.19
C VAL A 127 -1.07 8.09 7.78
N ALA A 128 -0.67 8.39 6.54
CA ALA A 128 0.65 8.09 6.03
C ALA A 128 1.78 8.81 6.81
N ALA A 129 1.55 10.07 7.18
CA ALA A 129 2.51 10.87 7.93
C ALA A 129 2.66 10.35 9.37
N VAL A 130 1.57 9.98 10.03
CA VAL A 130 1.60 9.33 11.36
C VAL A 130 2.34 8.00 11.29
N ALA A 131 2.07 7.16 10.28
CA ALA A 131 2.79 5.90 10.07
C ALA A 131 4.30 6.11 9.92
N SER A 132 4.69 7.12 9.15
CA SER A 132 6.09 7.45 8.89
C SER A 132 6.79 8.03 10.12
N LEU A 133 6.09 8.85 10.92
CA LEU A 133 6.56 9.30 12.23
C LEU A 133 6.80 8.14 13.20
N LEU A 134 5.85 7.21 13.29
CA LEU A 134 5.98 6.02 14.13
C LEU A 134 7.17 5.16 13.69
N ARG A 135 7.36 4.96 12.37
CA ARG A 135 8.52 4.24 11.84
C ARG A 135 9.84 4.93 12.20
N ALA A 136 9.90 6.26 12.08
CA ALA A 136 11.13 7.02 12.27
C ALA A 136 11.52 7.19 13.74
N LEU A 137 10.54 7.31 14.65
CA LEU A 137 10.75 7.68 16.05
C LEU A 137 10.33 6.60 17.06
N GLY A 138 9.51 5.63 16.67
CA GLY A 138 8.92 4.63 17.57
C GLY A 138 9.95 3.69 18.21
N ASP A 139 11.11 3.50 17.58
CA ASP A 139 12.19 2.70 18.16
C ASP A 139 13.15 3.53 19.04
N ASN A 140 13.02 4.85 19.06
CA ASN A 140 13.85 5.74 19.89
C ASN A 140 13.30 5.84 21.31
N ASP A 141 14.07 5.41 22.32
CA ASP A 141 13.63 5.38 23.73
C ASP A 141 13.15 6.75 24.24
N ALA A 142 13.68 7.86 23.73
CA ALA A 142 13.26 9.20 24.14
C ALA A 142 11.84 9.58 23.69
N TYR A 143 11.36 9.01 22.58
CA TYR A 143 10.08 9.38 21.95
C TYR A 143 9.07 8.23 21.91
N ARG A 144 9.52 6.99 22.10
CA ARG A 144 8.74 5.75 21.91
C ARG A 144 7.37 5.82 22.58
N GLY A 145 7.33 6.08 23.89
CA GLY A 145 6.07 6.08 24.65
C GLY A 145 5.05 7.07 24.08
N THR A 146 5.40 8.34 24.02
CA THR A 146 4.51 9.42 23.56
C THR A 146 4.05 9.24 22.12
N VAL A 147 4.96 8.87 21.20
CA VAL A 147 4.62 8.65 19.80
C VAL A 147 3.66 7.46 19.66
N LEU A 148 3.93 6.36 20.38
CA LEU A 148 3.09 5.17 20.34
C LEU A 148 1.70 5.42 20.92
N ASP A 149 1.61 6.03 22.10
CA ASP A 149 0.34 6.31 22.78
C ASP A 149 -0.55 7.24 21.94
N THR A 150 0.05 8.28 21.35
CA THR A 150 -0.68 9.22 20.49
C THR A 150 -1.13 8.55 19.20
N THR A 151 -0.29 7.67 18.62
CA THR A 151 -0.63 6.92 17.40
C THR A 151 -1.75 5.92 17.65
N ILE A 152 -1.73 5.23 18.80
CA ILE A 152 -2.82 4.33 19.21
C ILE A 152 -4.12 5.12 19.42
N SER A 153 -4.05 6.27 20.08
CA SER A 153 -5.21 7.14 20.29
C SER A 153 -5.82 7.59 18.95
N TYR A 154 -4.96 7.98 18.00
CA TYR A 154 -5.37 8.32 16.63
C TYR A 154 -6.02 7.14 15.90
N PHE A 155 -5.40 5.96 15.97
CA PHE A 155 -5.94 4.72 15.39
C PHE A 155 -7.35 4.41 15.93
N LYS A 156 -7.55 4.54 17.25
CA LYS A 156 -8.86 4.30 17.88
C LYS A 156 -9.89 5.33 17.44
N ALA A 157 -9.52 6.60 17.35
CA ALA A 157 -10.40 7.67 16.89
C ALA A 157 -10.85 7.48 15.43
N GLU A 158 -9.95 7.02 14.56
CA GLU A 158 -10.19 6.90 13.12
C GLU A 158 -10.60 5.48 12.67
N ARG A 159 -10.85 4.55 13.61
CA ARG A 159 -11.10 3.11 13.35
C ARG A 159 -12.07 2.86 12.19
N HIS A 160 -13.21 3.56 12.18
CA HIS A 160 -14.25 3.37 11.17
C HIS A 160 -13.76 3.69 9.75
N LYS A 161 -13.06 4.82 9.56
CA LYS A 161 -12.51 5.22 8.26
C LYS A 161 -11.41 4.26 7.80
N ILE A 162 -10.57 3.79 8.73
CA ILE A 162 -9.53 2.80 8.47
C ILE A 162 -10.17 1.48 7.98
N LEU A 163 -11.28 1.04 8.57
CA LEU A 163 -12.00 -0.17 8.11
C LEU A 163 -12.59 0.02 6.71
N LEU A 164 -13.22 1.17 6.46
CA LEU A 164 -13.80 1.47 5.14
C LEU A 164 -12.76 1.49 4.03
N ALA A 165 -11.57 2.04 4.30
CA ALA A 165 -10.46 2.06 3.35
C ALA A 165 -9.91 0.65 2.98
N LEU A 166 -10.28 -0.40 3.71
CA LEU A 166 -9.92 -1.79 3.43
C LEU A 166 -11.09 -2.65 2.92
N CYS A 167 -12.28 -2.07 2.78
CA CYS A 167 -13.45 -2.82 2.33
C CYS A 167 -13.27 -3.34 0.88
N SER A 168 -13.58 -4.61 0.66
CA SER A 168 -13.66 -5.16 -0.70
C SER A 168 -15.00 -4.80 -1.35
N PRO A 169 -15.17 -4.85 -2.69
CA PRO A 169 -16.45 -4.52 -3.33
C PRO A 169 -17.64 -5.32 -2.85
N ASN A 170 -17.40 -6.55 -2.38
CA ASN A 170 -18.44 -7.48 -1.95
C ASN A 170 -18.71 -7.40 -0.44
N VAL A 171 -17.90 -6.65 0.31
CA VAL A 171 -17.97 -6.54 1.78
C VAL A 171 -17.90 -5.06 2.16
N CYS A 172 -19.02 -4.51 2.62
CA CYS A 172 -19.12 -3.15 3.15
C CYS A 172 -19.37 -3.20 4.67
N VAL A 173 -19.10 -2.09 5.37
CA VAL A 173 -19.30 -1.93 6.82
C VAL A 173 -20.23 -0.74 7.06
N ASP A 174 -21.28 -0.90 7.86
CA ASP A 174 -22.18 0.19 8.25
C ASP A 174 -21.60 1.06 9.38
N SER A 175 -22.26 2.16 9.74
CA SER A 175 -21.82 3.08 10.80
C SER A 175 -21.73 2.44 12.19
N GLU A 176 -22.39 1.30 12.39
CA GLU A 176 -22.32 0.49 13.62
C GLU A 176 -21.23 -0.60 13.54
N GLY A 177 -20.48 -0.68 12.43
CA GLY A 177 -19.43 -1.68 12.24
C GLY A 177 -19.94 -3.03 11.74
N ARG A 178 -21.20 -3.16 11.33
CA ARG A 178 -21.79 -4.42 10.82
C ARG A 178 -21.53 -4.58 9.33
N LYS A 179 -21.29 -5.82 8.90
CA LYS A 179 -21.02 -6.16 7.51
C LYS A 179 -22.31 -6.16 6.68
N VAL A 180 -22.26 -5.56 5.50
CA VAL A 180 -23.35 -5.51 4.52
C VAL A 180 -22.81 -5.91 3.16
N ALA A 181 -23.46 -6.86 2.49
CA ALA A 181 -23.13 -7.21 1.11
C ALA A 181 -23.65 -6.11 0.16
N ARG A 182 -22.79 -5.61 -0.74
CA ARG A 182 -23.19 -4.75 -1.86
C ARG A 182 -22.66 -5.34 -3.16
N TYR A 183 -23.47 -5.31 -4.21
CA TYR A 183 -23.03 -5.63 -5.56
C TYR A 183 -22.87 -4.31 -6.32
N HIS A 184 -21.68 -3.71 -6.23
CA HIS A 184 -21.30 -2.61 -7.10
C HIS A 184 -20.34 -3.11 -8.17
N ARG A 185 -20.49 -2.59 -9.39
CA ARG A 185 -19.51 -2.84 -10.45
C ARG A 185 -18.18 -2.27 -9.98
N ALA A 186 -17.17 -3.13 -9.85
CA ALA A 186 -15.90 -2.72 -9.28
C ALA A 186 -15.26 -1.60 -10.09
N GLN A 187 -14.92 -0.52 -9.37
CA GLN A 187 -14.32 0.68 -9.92
C GLN A 187 -13.22 1.15 -8.98
N THR A 188 -12.09 1.57 -9.54
CA THR A 188 -10.93 2.01 -8.76
C THR A 188 -10.27 3.25 -9.35
N SER A 189 -9.39 3.88 -8.58
CA SER A 189 -8.55 5.01 -9.00
C SER A 189 -7.19 4.90 -8.34
N SER A 190 -6.21 5.63 -8.89
CA SER A 190 -4.88 5.77 -8.29
C SER A 190 -4.97 6.28 -6.83
N SER A 191 -5.82 7.28 -6.58
CA SER A 191 -6.00 7.85 -5.23
C SER A 191 -6.57 6.84 -4.23
N ALA A 192 -7.58 6.06 -4.61
CA ALA A 192 -8.20 5.07 -3.72
C ALA A 192 -7.27 3.90 -3.40
N LEU A 193 -6.49 3.43 -4.38
CA LEU A 193 -5.47 2.41 -4.14
C LEU A 193 -4.35 2.95 -3.24
N GLN A 194 -3.92 4.20 -3.45
CA GLN A 194 -2.90 4.84 -2.63
C GLN A 194 -3.36 5.02 -1.18
N GLU A 195 -4.61 5.38 -0.95
CA GLU A 195 -5.21 5.48 0.38
C GLU A 195 -5.21 4.12 1.10
N ALA A 196 -5.70 3.06 0.45
CA ALA A 196 -5.66 1.72 1.02
C ALA A 196 -4.23 1.25 1.33
N GLN A 197 -3.25 1.64 0.50
CA GLN A 197 -1.84 1.37 0.76
C GLN A 197 -1.34 2.13 1.99
N TYR A 198 -1.70 3.41 2.16
CA TYR A 198 -1.33 4.20 3.35
C TYR A 198 -1.91 3.61 4.63
N VAL A 199 -3.18 3.23 4.60
CA VAL A 199 -3.86 2.56 5.72
C VAL A 199 -3.19 1.23 6.05
N THR A 200 -2.92 0.39 5.04
CA THR A 200 -2.29 -0.92 5.28
C THR A 200 -0.86 -0.77 5.81
N ALA A 201 -0.10 0.21 5.30
CA ALA A 201 1.24 0.51 5.80
C ALA A 201 1.20 1.04 7.24
N PHE A 202 0.20 1.85 7.59
CA PHE A 202 -0.03 2.30 8.96
C PHE A 202 -0.29 1.14 9.92
N LEU A 203 -1.18 0.21 9.53
CA LEU A 203 -1.43 -1.01 10.31
C LEU A 203 -0.16 -1.84 10.50
N CYS A 204 0.66 -2.00 9.45
CA CYS A 204 1.94 -2.71 9.54
C CYS A 204 2.88 -2.07 10.58
N GLU A 205 2.95 -0.74 10.65
CA GLU A 205 3.81 -0.06 11.63
C GLU A 205 3.27 -0.22 13.06
N ILE A 206 1.96 -0.13 13.27
CA ILE A 206 1.36 -0.35 14.60
C ILE A 206 1.72 -1.74 15.13
N ILE A 207 1.47 -2.79 14.33
CA ILE A 207 1.66 -4.17 14.79
C ILE A 207 3.14 -4.57 14.91
N ARG A 208 4.06 -3.80 14.30
CA ARG A 208 5.49 -4.02 14.44
C ARG A 208 5.98 -3.76 15.86
N HIS A 209 5.28 -2.92 16.64
CA HIS A 209 5.67 -2.57 18.00
C HIS A 209 5.02 -3.54 19.02
N PRO A 210 5.82 -4.33 19.79
CA PRO A 210 5.30 -5.39 20.66
C PRO A 210 4.30 -4.88 21.71
N ILE A 211 4.54 -3.71 22.30
CA ILE A 211 3.68 -3.16 23.35
C ILE A 211 2.29 -2.78 22.81
N ALA A 212 2.23 -2.23 21.59
CA ALA A 212 0.97 -1.89 20.95
C ALA A 212 0.18 -3.15 20.52
N ALA A 213 0.87 -4.11 19.90
CA ALA A 213 0.27 -5.34 19.40
C ALA A 213 -0.29 -6.25 20.50
N VAL A 214 0.34 -6.27 21.68
CA VAL A 214 0.02 -7.25 22.72
C VAL A 214 -1.18 -6.81 23.59
N TYR A 215 -1.37 -5.52 23.89
CA TYR A 215 -2.33 -5.12 24.94
C TYR A 215 -3.38 -4.07 24.54
N THR A 216 -3.16 -3.22 23.53
CA THR A 216 -3.99 -2.02 23.37
C THR A 216 -4.90 -2.03 22.14
N VAL A 217 -4.54 -2.80 21.09
CA VAL A 217 -5.28 -2.85 19.81
C VAL A 217 -5.63 -4.26 19.34
N ARG A 218 -5.40 -5.29 20.18
CA ARG A 218 -5.48 -6.70 19.77
C ARG A 218 -6.87 -7.09 19.26
N ASP A 219 -7.91 -6.69 19.97
CA ASP A 219 -9.29 -7.03 19.62
C ASP A 219 -9.72 -6.29 18.35
N GLU A 220 -9.30 -5.03 18.23
CA GLU A 220 -9.58 -4.22 17.05
C GLU A 220 -8.92 -4.79 15.78
N LEU A 221 -7.72 -5.39 15.90
CA LEU A 221 -6.98 -5.98 14.77
C LEU A 221 -7.68 -7.19 14.13
N VAL A 222 -8.64 -7.82 14.81
CA VAL A 222 -9.40 -8.95 14.26
C VAL A 222 -10.19 -8.51 13.03
N ASP A 223 -10.93 -7.40 13.12
CA ASP A 223 -11.73 -6.86 12.01
C ASP A 223 -10.84 -6.45 10.82
N PHE A 224 -9.70 -5.82 11.12
CA PHE A 224 -8.74 -5.40 10.10
C PHE A 224 -8.10 -6.60 9.39
N ARG A 225 -7.79 -7.67 10.13
CA ARG A 225 -7.28 -8.92 9.55
C ARG A 225 -8.30 -9.53 8.60
N GLU A 226 -9.56 -9.59 9.00
CA GLU A 226 -10.61 -10.13 8.16
C GLU A 226 -10.79 -9.28 6.87
N MET A 227 -10.81 -7.95 6.98
CA MET A 227 -10.89 -7.09 5.80
C MET A 227 -9.67 -7.23 4.90
N ALA A 228 -8.47 -7.37 5.48
CA ALA A 228 -7.26 -7.63 4.71
C ALA A 228 -7.36 -8.95 3.93
N VAL A 229 -7.87 -10.02 4.54
CA VAL A 229 -8.10 -11.31 3.87
C VAL A 229 -9.14 -11.18 2.76
N HIS A 230 -10.25 -10.50 2.98
CA HIS A 230 -11.28 -10.30 1.93
C HIS A 230 -10.78 -9.47 0.75
N LEU A 231 -10.06 -8.39 1.02
CA LEU A 231 -9.48 -7.55 -0.02
C LEU A 231 -8.40 -8.31 -0.80
N LEU A 232 -7.58 -9.10 -0.12
CA LEU A 232 -6.60 -9.97 -0.75
C LEU A 232 -7.25 -11.07 -1.60
N ALA A 233 -8.35 -11.68 -1.11
CA ALA A 233 -9.14 -12.66 -1.85
C ALA A 233 -9.73 -12.06 -3.13
N TYR A 234 -10.21 -10.81 -3.06
CA TYR A 234 -10.66 -10.08 -4.23
C TYR A 234 -9.51 -9.88 -5.22
N VAL A 235 -8.36 -9.37 -4.78
CA VAL A 235 -7.19 -9.18 -5.65
C VAL A 235 -6.77 -10.49 -6.32
N ALA A 236 -6.71 -11.57 -5.55
CA ALA A 236 -6.35 -12.91 -6.03
C ALA A 236 -7.35 -13.45 -7.06
N ARG A 237 -8.65 -13.38 -6.76
CA ARG A 237 -9.69 -13.95 -7.64
C ARG A 237 -9.82 -13.20 -8.95
N GLU A 238 -9.92 -11.87 -8.88
CA GLU A 238 -10.22 -11.07 -10.06
C GLU A 238 -9.10 -11.14 -11.09
N GLY A 239 -7.85 -11.11 -10.63
CA GLY A 239 -6.65 -11.20 -11.47
C GLY A 239 -6.66 -12.40 -12.42
N LEU A 240 -7.06 -13.59 -11.96
CA LEU A 240 -7.10 -14.78 -12.83
C LEU A 240 -8.43 -14.92 -13.58
N VAL A 241 -9.56 -14.80 -12.88
CA VAL A 241 -10.88 -15.15 -13.43
C VAL A 241 -11.32 -14.14 -14.48
N ARG A 242 -11.25 -12.84 -14.19
CA ARG A 242 -11.72 -11.82 -15.15
C ARG A 242 -10.75 -11.58 -16.30
N SER A 243 -9.48 -11.91 -16.10
CA SER A 243 -8.50 -11.95 -17.19
C SER A 243 -8.96 -12.93 -18.27
N ALA A 244 -9.47 -14.10 -17.86
CA ALA A 244 -10.00 -15.14 -18.75
C ALA A 244 -11.36 -14.78 -19.39
N THR A 245 -12.27 -14.12 -18.68
CA THR A 245 -13.63 -13.82 -19.21
C THR A 245 -13.69 -12.62 -20.17
N GLY A 246 -12.61 -11.84 -20.28
CA GLY A 246 -12.60 -10.65 -21.14
C GLY A 246 -13.01 -9.36 -20.42
N GLU A 247 -13.44 -9.43 -19.16
CA GLU A 247 -13.94 -8.24 -18.45
C GLU A 247 -12.84 -7.43 -17.74
N GLY A 248 -12.81 -6.11 -17.96
CA GLY A 248 -11.93 -5.19 -17.22
C GLY A 248 -12.56 -4.56 -15.96
N VAL A 249 -11.69 -4.09 -15.04
CA VAL A 249 -12.07 -3.28 -13.86
C VAL A 249 -12.05 -1.81 -14.24
N SER A 250 -13.13 -1.06 -14.02
CA SER A 250 -13.17 0.35 -14.43
C SER A 250 -12.18 1.18 -13.61
N CYS A 251 -11.30 1.93 -14.29
CA CYS A 251 -10.30 2.78 -13.66
C CYS A 251 -10.07 4.08 -14.45
N PRO A 252 -11.02 5.03 -14.47
CA PRO A 252 -10.87 6.25 -15.26
C PRO A 252 -9.74 7.13 -14.69
N PRO A 253 -8.95 7.82 -15.55
CA PRO A 253 -8.02 8.84 -15.07
C PRO A 253 -8.80 10.03 -14.49
N LEU A 254 -8.42 10.46 -13.30
CA LEU A 254 -9.02 11.59 -12.58
C LEU A 254 -8.17 12.85 -12.67
N GLN A 255 -6.86 12.70 -12.88
CA GLN A 255 -5.91 13.83 -12.92
C GLN A 255 -5.33 14.05 -14.33
N ARG A 256 -4.91 15.29 -14.61
CA ARG A 256 -4.27 15.63 -15.89
C ARG A 256 -3.03 14.78 -16.18
N GLN A 257 -2.22 14.47 -15.16
CA GLN A 257 -1.03 13.62 -15.34
C GLN A 257 -1.42 12.19 -15.72
N GLU A 258 -2.50 11.66 -15.15
CA GLU A 258 -3.05 10.34 -15.48
C GLU A 258 -3.60 10.31 -16.90
N THR A 259 -4.26 11.39 -17.36
CA THR A 259 -4.71 11.49 -18.77
C THR A 259 -3.54 11.51 -19.76
N VAL A 260 -2.41 12.12 -19.39
CA VAL A 260 -1.20 12.12 -20.21
C VAL A 260 -0.56 10.73 -20.22
N ALA A 261 -0.52 10.05 -19.07
CA ALA A 261 -0.01 8.68 -18.97
C ALA A 261 -0.88 7.66 -19.72
N LEU A 262 -2.20 7.87 -19.78
CA LEU A 262 -3.12 7.03 -20.56
C LEU A 262 -2.84 7.12 -22.07
N ALA A 263 -2.36 8.26 -22.55
CA ALA A 263 -2.02 8.44 -23.96
C ALA A 263 -0.67 7.81 -24.36
N LYS A 264 0.14 7.37 -23.40
CA LYS A 264 1.45 6.76 -23.65
C LYS A 264 1.35 5.24 -23.62
N ALA A 265 2.08 4.58 -24.50
CA ALA A 265 2.11 3.13 -24.61
C ALA A 265 2.73 2.46 -23.37
N ALA A 266 2.24 1.27 -23.04
CA ALA A 266 2.82 0.40 -22.02
C ALA A 266 4.32 0.13 -22.25
N THR A 267 5.08 0.03 -21.16
CA THR A 267 6.55 -0.05 -21.18
C THR A 267 7.12 -1.31 -20.54
N LEU A 268 6.38 -1.94 -19.61
CA LEU A 268 6.81 -3.11 -18.83
C LEU A 268 6.52 -4.43 -19.55
N GLY A 269 5.48 -4.46 -20.39
CA GLY A 269 5.14 -5.63 -21.19
C GLY A 269 4.41 -6.72 -20.41
N GLY A 270 3.82 -6.40 -19.25
CA GLY A 270 2.89 -7.29 -18.58
C GLY A 270 1.58 -7.37 -19.36
N THR A 271 1.14 -8.59 -19.67
CA THR A 271 -0.03 -8.87 -20.53
C THR A 271 -1.09 -9.72 -19.85
N SER A 272 -0.81 -10.22 -18.65
CA SER A 272 -1.70 -11.06 -17.88
C SER A 272 -2.18 -10.42 -16.58
N ALA A 273 -3.17 -11.08 -15.97
CA ALA A 273 -3.71 -10.73 -14.67
C ALA A 273 -4.12 -9.24 -14.56
N TRP A 274 -3.73 -8.56 -13.49
CA TRP A 274 -4.09 -7.16 -13.26
C TRP A 274 -3.60 -6.19 -14.33
N PHE A 275 -2.52 -6.49 -15.06
CA PHE A 275 -2.07 -5.67 -16.19
C PHE A 275 -3.10 -5.70 -17.34
N LEU A 276 -3.67 -6.87 -17.61
CA LEU A 276 -4.73 -7.00 -18.62
C LEU A 276 -6.05 -6.36 -18.17
N LEU A 277 -6.41 -6.55 -16.90
CA LEU A 277 -7.67 -6.04 -16.34
C LEU A 277 -7.74 -4.52 -16.36
N THR A 278 -6.64 -3.86 -16.00
CA THR A 278 -6.58 -2.39 -15.98
C THR A 278 -6.49 -1.84 -17.39
N ALA A 279 -5.75 -2.48 -18.31
CA ALA A 279 -5.71 -2.09 -19.72
C ALA A 279 -7.12 -2.06 -20.35
N ARG A 280 -7.92 -3.12 -20.13
CA ARG A 280 -9.33 -3.19 -20.56
C ARG A 280 -10.24 -2.19 -19.84
N GLY A 281 -9.85 -1.79 -18.64
CA GLY A 281 -10.60 -0.95 -17.72
C GLY A 281 -10.46 0.55 -17.92
N SER A 282 -9.26 1.00 -18.34
CA SER A 282 -8.90 2.42 -18.39
C SER A 282 -9.56 3.19 -19.53
N HIS A 283 -10.01 2.50 -20.59
CA HIS A 283 -10.66 3.12 -21.75
C HIS A 283 -12.20 3.13 -21.66
N ARG A 284 -12.79 2.53 -20.61
CA ARG A 284 -14.25 2.51 -20.44
C ARG A 284 -14.77 3.85 -19.93
N LYS A 285 -15.66 4.48 -20.69
CA LYS A 285 -16.39 5.68 -20.22
C LYS A 285 -17.31 5.30 -19.04
N PRO A 286 -17.46 6.18 -18.03
CA PRO A 286 -18.25 5.95 -16.80
C PRO A 286 -19.69 5.47 -17.01
N HIS A 287 -20.33 5.85 -18.14
CA HIS A 287 -21.78 5.69 -18.36
C HIS A 287 -22.15 4.85 -19.59
N SER A 288 -21.19 4.19 -20.24
CA SER A 288 -21.53 3.32 -21.38
C SER A 288 -22.03 1.96 -20.87
N ALA A 289 -23.34 1.85 -20.66
CA ALA A 289 -24.03 0.56 -20.51
C ALA A 289 -24.07 -0.22 -21.84
N THR A 290 -23.77 0.45 -22.96
CA THR A 290 -23.66 -0.14 -24.29
C THR A 290 -22.19 -0.36 -24.65
N GLY A 291 -21.82 -1.62 -24.86
CA GLY A 291 -20.51 -2.02 -25.35
C GLY A 291 -20.35 -1.61 -26.81
N ASN A 292 -19.81 -0.42 -27.06
CA ASN A 292 -19.04 -0.17 -28.27
C ASN A 292 -17.57 -0.20 -27.87
N GLU A 293 -17.05 -1.42 -27.89
CA GLU A 293 -15.70 -1.84 -27.57
C GLU A 293 -14.74 -1.29 -28.62
N LEU A 294 -13.87 -0.36 -28.22
CA LEU A 294 -12.52 -0.42 -28.74
C LEU A 294 -11.84 -1.48 -27.88
N ASP A 295 -11.69 -2.68 -28.46
CA ASP A 295 -10.82 -3.77 -27.97
C ASP A 295 -9.35 -3.34 -28.05
N SER A 296 -9.01 -2.21 -27.43
CA SER A 296 -7.62 -1.86 -27.21
C SER A 296 -7.11 -2.72 -26.06
N THR A 297 -6.64 -3.92 -26.40
CA THR A 297 -5.81 -4.75 -25.52
C THR A 297 -4.44 -4.12 -25.27
N SER A 298 -4.09 -3.07 -26.02
CA SER A 298 -2.88 -2.28 -25.82
C SER A 298 -2.97 -1.50 -24.51
N GLY A 299 -2.23 -1.95 -23.50
CA GLY A 299 -2.04 -1.22 -22.25
C GLY A 299 -1.35 0.14 -22.47
N SER A 300 -1.51 1.01 -21.47
CA SER A 300 -0.86 2.32 -21.34
C SER A 300 0.03 2.39 -20.10
N GLU A 301 0.91 3.40 -20.02
CA GLU A 301 1.67 3.70 -18.78
C GLU A 301 0.73 3.87 -17.59
N TYR A 302 -0.46 4.46 -17.80
CA TYR A 302 -1.47 4.62 -16.75
C TYR A 302 -2.03 3.26 -16.27
N SER A 303 -2.46 2.38 -17.18
CA SER A 303 -2.99 1.07 -16.77
C SER A 303 -1.93 0.20 -16.10
N GLU A 304 -0.66 0.28 -16.53
CA GLU A 304 0.47 -0.37 -15.86
C GLU A 304 0.64 0.17 -14.44
N SER A 305 0.61 1.50 -14.27
CA SER A 305 0.69 2.14 -12.95
C SER A 305 -0.42 1.67 -12.01
N ILE A 306 -1.67 1.57 -12.48
CA ILE A 306 -2.78 1.04 -11.66
C ILE A 306 -2.52 -0.43 -11.28
N ALA A 307 -2.07 -1.27 -12.22
CA ALA A 307 -1.77 -2.67 -11.92
C ALA A 307 -0.65 -2.81 -10.88
N ILE A 308 0.41 -2.01 -11.00
CA ILE A 308 1.51 -1.95 -10.01
C ILE A 308 0.97 -1.54 -8.64
N GLN A 309 0.06 -0.56 -8.57
CA GLN A 309 -0.55 -0.14 -7.31
C GLN A 309 -1.41 -1.24 -6.67
N VAL A 310 -2.13 -2.04 -7.45
CA VAL A 310 -2.88 -3.20 -6.94
C VAL A 310 -1.93 -4.24 -6.33
N TYR A 311 -0.84 -4.59 -7.03
CA TYR A 311 0.16 -5.51 -6.47
C TYR A 311 0.89 -4.93 -5.27
N ARG A 312 1.13 -3.62 -5.23
CA ARG A 312 1.70 -2.94 -4.07
C ARG A 312 0.79 -3.04 -2.85
N LEU A 313 -0.51 -2.87 -3.04
CA LEU A 313 -1.51 -3.09 -2.00
C LEU A 313 -1.50 -4.56 -1.53
N ALA A 314 -1.52 -5.53 -2.44
CA ALA A 314 -1.44 -6.95 -2.10
C ALA A 314 -0.18 -7.30 -1.28
N ASN A 315 0.97 -6.74 -1.65
CA ASN A 315 2.23 -6.93 -0.93
C ASN A 315 2.17 -6.37 0.50
N LEU A 316 1.53 -5.22 0.70
CA LEU A 316 1.32 -4.63 2.02
C LEU A 316 0.33 -5.45 2.87
N LEU A 317 -0.76 -5.94 2.27
CA LEU A 317 -1.73 -6.80 2.95
C LEU A 317 -1.08 -8.11 3.41
N LEU A 318 -0.30 -8.75 2.54
CA LEU A 318 0.48 -9.93 2.88
C LEU A 318 1.50 -9.63 3.99
N ARG A 319 2.18 -8.47 3.94
CA ARG A 319 3.11 -8.07 5.01
C ARG A 319 2.40 -7.93 6.36
N PHE A 320 1.22 -7.31 6.39
CA PHE A 320 0.41 -7.20 7.59
C PHE A 320 0.05 -8.56 8.18
N LEU A 321 -0.35 -9.51 7.33
CA LEU A 321 -0.69 -10.88 7.75
C LEU A 321 0.55 -11.67 8.22
N VAL A 322 1.69 -11.53 7.53
CA VAL A 322 2.95 -12.21 7.87
C VAL A 322 3.47 -11.76 9.24
N ILE A 323 3.40 -10.46 9.56
CA ILE A 323 3.84 -9.97 10.88
C ILE A 323 3.01 -10.63 11.99
N GLN A 324 1.69 -10.70 11.82
CA GLN A 324 0.79 -11.35 12.80
C GLN A 324 1.05 -12.86 12.90
N ALA A 325 1.19 -13.55 11.78
CA ALA A 325 1.47 -14.99 11.75
C ALA A 325 2.81 -15.32 12.45
N ARG A 326 3.84 -14.50 12.21
CA ARG A 326 5.15 -14.65 12.84
C ARG A 326 5.08 -14.46 14.36
N GLN A 327 4.38 -13.43 14.82
CA GLN A 327 4.18 -13.18 16.25
C GLN A 327 3.44 -14.35 16.91
N ALA A 328 2.37 -14.84 16.28
CA ALA A 328 1.61 -15.97 16.81
C ALA A 328 2.43 -17.27 16.85
N LEU A 329 3.28 -17.52 15.85
CA LEU A 329 4.20 -18.67 15.86
C LEU A 329 5.24 -18.55 16.97
N GLN A 330 5.82 -17.37 17.19
CA GLN A 330 6.77 -17.13 18.28
C GLN A 330 6.13 -17.36 19.65
N ASP A 331 4.93 -16.82 19.87
CA ASP A 331 4.18 -17.02 21.11
C ASP A 331 3.85 -18.50 21.38
N MET A 332 3.59 -19.27 20.32
CA MET A 332 3.39 -20.72 20.40
C MET A 332 4.69 -21.48 20.76
N GLU A 333 5.80 -21.13 20.13
CA GLU A 333 7.11 -21.77 20.36
C GLU A 333 7.66 -21.47 21.78
N GLU A 334 7.44 -20.26 22.29
CA GLU A 334 7.90 -19.83 23.61
C GLU A 334 7.01 -20.32 24.77
N GLY A 335 5.95 -21.09 24.49
CA GLY A 335 5.04 -21.60 25.53
C GLY A 335 4.31 -20.52 26.32
N ARG A 336 4.27 -19.27 25.80
CA ARG A 336 3.58 -18.12 26.43
C ARG A 336 2.05 -18.20 26.27
N SER A 337 1.54 -19.26 25.65
CA SER A 337 0.12 -19.56 25.48
C SER A 337 -0.53 -20.10 26.76
N SER A 338 -0.51 -19.31 27.85
CA SER A 338 -1.21 -19.68 29.08
C SER A 338 -2.48 -18.84 29.31
N ALA A 339 -3.55 -19.56 29.65
CA ALA A 339 -4.83 -19.15 30.25
C ALA A 339 -6.00 -18.65 29.38
N THR A 340 -5.79 -18.27 28.11
CA THR A 340 -6.89 -18.17 27.13
C THR A 340 -6.36 -18.68 25.81
N LYS A 341 -7.12 -19.55 25.12
CA LYS A 341 -6.83 -19.97 23.73
C LYS A 341 -6.68 -18.72 22.85
N GLY A 342 -5.47 -18.17 22.77
CA GLY A 342 -5.08 -17.21 21.76
C GLY A 342 -5.15 -17.94 20.44
N ARG A 343 -6.32 -17.91 19.81
CA ARG A 343 -6.57 -18.56 18.53
C ARG A 343 -5.53 -18.01 17.56
N PHE A 344 -4.76 -18.91 16.93
CA PHE A 344 -3.86 -18.54 15.84
C PHE A 344 -4.61 -17.62 14.87
N PRO A 345 -4.00 -16.51 14.39
CA PRO A 345 -4.70 -15.55 13.56
C PRO A 345 -5.30 -16.24 12.33
N GLU A 346 -6.50 -15.82 11.94
CA GLU A 346 -7.13 -16.33 10.74
C GLU A 346 -6.26 -15.99 9.52
N LEU A 347 -5.76 -17.01 8.84
CA LEU A 347 -4.94 -16.88 7.65
C LEU A 347 -5.83 -16.93 6.39
N PRO A 348 -5.37 -16.35 5.26
CA PRO A 348 -6.02 -16.56 3.98
C PRO A 348 -6.15 -18.06 3.67
N ALA A 349 -7.26 -18.45 3.06
CA ALA A 349 -7.41 -19.79 2.53
C ALA A 349 -6.30 -20.11 1.51
N PRO A 350 -5.82 -21.37 1.42
CA PRO A 350 -4.75 -21.74 0.50
C PRO A 350 -5.01 -21.33 -0.95
N GLU A 351 -6.26 -21.39 -1.42
CA GLU A 351 -6.64 -21.04 -2.78
C GLU A 351 -6.37 -19.55 -3.11
N ILE A 352 -6.51 -18.66 -2.12
CA ILE A 352 -6.17 -17.24 -2.25
C ILE A 352 -4.66 -17.09 -2.45
N LEU A 353 -3.86 -17.83 -1.67
CA LEU A 353 -2.40 -17.79 -1.74
C LEU A 353 -1.91 -18.38 -3.07
N HIS A 354 -2.43 -19.53 -3.49
CA HIS A 354 -2.09 -20.17 -4.76
C HIS A 354 -2.41 -19.27 -5.95
N ALA A 355 -3.60 -18.67 -5.97
CA ALA A 355 -4.00 -17.74 -7.02
C ALA A 355 -3.06 -16.53 -7.13
N LEU A 356 -2.54 -16.01 -6.00
CA LEU A 356 -1.55 -14.94 -6.01
C LEU A 356 -0.19 -15.43 -6.49
N GLN A 357 0.29 -16.57 -6.00
CA GLN A 357 1.55 -17.18 -6.42
C GLN A 357 1.59 -17.34 -7.95
N ASP A 358 0.52 -17.90 -8.52
CA ASP A 358 0.42 -18.16 -9.95
C ASP A 358 0.39 -16.85 -10.76
N GLN A 359 -0.37 -15.85 -10.30
CA GLN A 359 -0.39 -14.52 -10.93
C GLN A 359 0.98 -13.85 -10.95
N VAL A 360 1.66 -13.80 -9.81
CA VAL A 360 2.91 -13.04 -9.72
C VAL A 360 4.05 -13.75 -10.44
N MET A 361 4.07 -15.09 -10.47
CA MET A 361 5.02 -15.85 -11.29
C MET A 361 4.80 -15.60 -12.77
N LEU A 362 3.53 -15.61 -13.21
CA LEU A 362 3.16 -15.33 -14.61
C LEU A 362 3.60 -13.92 -15.02
N VAL A 363 3.19 -12.89 -14.28
CA VAL A 363 3.48 -11.49 -14.61
C VAL A 363 4.98 -11.18 -14.51
N ALA A 364 5.68 -11.70 -13.49
CA ALA A 364 7.12 -11.50 -13.39
C ALA A 364 7.88 -12.14 -14.56
N SER A 365 7.42 -13.32 -15.03
CA SER A 365 7.98 -13.98 -16.21
C SER A 365 7.73 -13.16 -17.48
N GLU A 366 6.53 -12.60 -17.66
CA GLU A 366 6.20 -11.73 -18.81
C GLU A 366 7.10 -10.50 -18.86
N ILE A 367 7.22 -9.76 -17.75
CA ILE A 367 8.05 -8.55 -17.66
C ILE A 367 9.53 -8.89 -17.90
N ALA A 368 10.03 -9.98 -17.32
CA ALA A 368 11.41 -10.40 -17.50
C ALA A 368 11.70 -10.88 -18.94
N THR A 369 10.72 -11.53 -19.60
CA THR A 369 10.82 -11.99 -21.00
C THR A 369 10.73 -10.84 -21.99
N SER A 370 9.86 -9.86 -21.76
CA SER A 370 9.69 -8.69 -22.64
C SER A 370 10.99 -7.87 -22.80
N LYS A 371 11.92 -8.05 -21.85
CA LYS A 371 13.24 -7.41 -21.82
C LYS A 371 14.41 -8.39 -22.05
N ALA A 372 14.14 -9.60 -22.55
CA ALA A 372 15.16 -10.59 -22.85
C ALA A 372 16.25 -10.00 -23.77
N GLY A 373 17.51 -10.03 -23.31
CA GLY A 373 18.65 -9.47 -24.04
C GLY A 373 19.00 -8.00 -23.71
N SER A 374 18.26 -7.35 -22.80
CA SER A 374 18.56 -6.01 -22.28
C SER A 374 18.52 -5.99 -20.75
N SER A 375 19.22 -5.04 -20.13
CA SER A 375 19.07 -4.83 -18.70
C SER A 375 17.66 -4.32 -18.39
N LEU A 376 17.05 -4.83 -17.32
CA LEU A 376 15.77 -4.31 -16.84
C LEU A 376 15.90 -2.81 -16.54
N SER A 377 14.89 -2.05 -16.96
CA SER A 377 14.72 -0.70 -16.44
C SER A 377 14.53 -0.75 -14.93
N LYS A 378 14.83 0.35 -14.24
CA LYS A 378 14.64 0.42 -12.77
C LYS A 378 13.21 0.06 -12.37
N GLU A 379 12.23 0.59 -13.08
CA GLU A 379 10.81 0.35 -12.80
C GLU A 379 10.41 -1.12 -13.03
N ALA A 380 10.90 -1.76 -14.09
CA ALA A 380 10.67 -3.18 -14.33
C ALA A 380 11.33 -4.05 -13.25
N GLY A 381 12.56 -3.72 -12.86
CA GLY A 381 13.26 -4.39 -11.76
C GLY A 381 12.53 -4.26 -10.43
N ASP A 382 12.15 -3.03 -10.05
CA ASP A 382 11.40 -2.75 -8.82
C ASP A 382 10.04 -3.47 -8.80
N THR A 383 9.37 -3.55 -9.95
CA THR A 383 8.09 -4.27 -10.11
C THR A 383 8.29 -5.77 -9.95
N CYS A 384 9.27 -6.37 -10.62
CA CYS A 384 9.59 -7.79 -10.45
C CYS A 384 9.98 -8.13 -9.01
N CYS A 385 10.81 -7.31 -8.35
CA CYS A 385 11.15 -7.49 -6.95
C CYS A 385 9.91 -7.46 -6.04
N MET A 386 8.97 -6.54 -6.29
CA MET A 386 7.70 -6.51 -5.56
C MET A 386 6.87 -7.79 -5.77
N LEU A 387 6.75 -8.27 -7.01
CA LEU A 387 6.04 -9.51 -7.36
C LEU A 387 6.67 -10.74 -6.69
N LEU A 388 8.00 -10.84 -6.69
CA LEU A 388 8.74 -11.88 -5.96
C LEU A 388 8.55 -11.77 -4.44
N SER A 389 8.43 -10.56 -3.92
CA SER A 389 8.14 -10.34 -2.49
C SER A 389 6.70 -10.76 -2.11
N ILE A 390 5.75 -10.70 -3.04
CA ILE A 390 4.39 -11.26 -2.87
C ILE A 390 4.46 -12.79 -2.88
N LEU A 391 5.22 -13.38 -3.81
CA LEU A 391 5.46 -14.81 -3.91
C LEU A 391 6.05 -15.37 -2.61
N GLU A 392 7.10 -14.74 -2.09
CA GLU A 392 7.74 -15.13 -0.83
C GLU A 392 6.78 -15.10 0.37
N LYS A 393 6.02 -14.00 0.53
CA LYS A 393 5.08 -13.86 1.65
C LYS A 393 3.89 -14.80 1.57
N SER A 394 3.38 -15.05 0.36
CA SER A 394 2.30 -16.01 0.16
C SER A 394 2.74 -17.44 0.48
N LEU A 395 3.96 -17.84 0.06
CA LEU A 395 4.57 -19.11 0.45
C LEU A 395 4.82 -19.20 1.96
N TYR A 396 5.25 -18.11 2.60
CA TYR A 396 5.42 -18.08 4.05
C TYR A 396 4.10 -18.32 4.80
N LEU A 397 3.02 -17.66 4.37
CA LEU A 397 1.70 -17.89 4.98
C LEU A 397 1.20 -19.31 4.72
N GLU A 398 1.46 -19.88 3.54
CA GLU A 398 1.14 -21.27 3.23
C GLU A 398 1.91 -22.24 4.16
N ALA A 399 3.22 -22.01 4.37
CA ALA A 399 4.01 -22.77 5.33
C ALA A 399 3.43 -22.69 6.75
N CYS A 400 2.94 -21.51 7.16
CA CYS A 400 2.28 -21.34 8.44
C CYS A 400 1.00 -22.18 8.54
N ILE A 401 0.17 -22.23 7.49
CA ILE A 401 -1.04 -23.07 7.44
C ILE A 401 -0.66 -24.55 7.60
N PHE A 402 0.34 -25.03 6.86
CA PHE A 402 0.79 -26.41 6.94
C PHE A 402 1.28 -26.77 8.35
N ARG A 403 2.07 -25.87 8.95
CA ARG A 403 2.61 -26.06 10.30
C ARG A 403 1.51 -26.06 11.38
N VAL A 404 0.56 -25.14 11.31
CA VAL A 404 -0.48 -24.97 12.35
C VAL A 404 -1.57 -26.02 12.21
N CYS A 405 -1.98 -26.34 10.98
CA CYS A 405 -3.04 -27.31 10.72
C CYS A 405 -2.52 -28.76 10.62
N GLY A 406 -1.21 -28.97 10.58
CA GLY A 406 -0.60 -30.30 10.41
C GLY A 406 -0.90 -30.94 9.06
N VAL A 407 -1.10 -30.13 8.02
CA VAL A 407 -1.44 -30.59 6.66
C VAL A 407 -0.23 -30.45 5.74
N THR A 408 -0.09 -31.37 4.80
CA THR A 408 0.96 -31.34 3.78
C THR A 408 0.42 -30.75 2.46
N PRO A 409 1.28 -30.16 1.62
CA PRO A 409 0.86 -29.70 0.31
C PRO A 409 0.30 -30.84 -0.54
N VAL A 410 -0.71 -30.52 -1.35
CA VAL A 410 -1.28 -31.46 -2.33
C VAL A 410 -0.24 -31.69 -3.44
N SER A 411 0.02 -32.95 -3.79
CA SER A 411 1.07 -33.32 -4.77
C SER A 411 0.90 -32.61 -6.12
N LEU A 412 -0.32 -32.56 -6.65
CA LEU A 412 -0.62 -31.88 -7.91
C LEU A 412 -0.23 -30.39 -7.87
N ARG A 413 -0.52 -29.72 -6.74
CA ARG A 413 -0.15 -28.31 -6.54
C ARG A 413 1.37 -28.14 -6.51
N ALA A 414 2.08 -29.05 -5.84
CA ALA A 414 3.55 -29.01 -5.79
C ALA A 414 4.17 -29.16 -7.19
N ASP A 415 3.64 -30.05 -8.02
CA ASP A 415 4.12 -30.26 -9.39
C ASP A 415 3.87 -29.04 -10.29
N ASP A 416 2.66 -28.47 -10.23
CA ASP A 416 2.31 -27.27 -10.99
C ASP A 416 3.19 -26.07 -10.58
N PHE A 417 3.33 -25.84 -9.27
CA PHE A 417 4.20 -24.80 -8.74
C PHE A 417 5.66 -25.01 -9.18
N ALA A 418 6.19 -26.24 -9.07
CA ALA A 418 7.56 -26.54 -9.43
C ALA A 418 7.85 -26.27 -10.93
N ARG A 419 6.90 -26.61 -11.81
CA ARG A 419 6.99 -26.33 -13.24
C ARG A 419 7.08 -24.82 -13.49
N ASP A 420 6.17 -24.05 -12.92
CA ASP A 420 6.04 -22.62 -13.20
C ASP A 420 7.18 -21.83 -12.55
N PHE A 421 7.62 -22.24 -11.35
CA PHE A 421 8.77 -21.67 -10.67
C PHE A 421 10.08 -21.95 -11.44
N LYS A 422 10.28 -23.17 -11.98
CA LYS A 422 11.42 -23.47 -12.85
C LYS A 422 11.41 -22.62 -14.13
N ALA A 423 10.25 -22.34 -14.70
CA ALA A 423 10.12 -21.44 -15.85
C ALA A 423 10.53 -20.00 -15.48
N LEU A 424 10.04 -19.48 -14.35
CA LEU A 424 10.42 -18.16 -13.82
C LEU A 424 11.93 -18.04 -13.60
N LEU A 425 12.56 -19.05 -12.98
CA LEU A 425 14.01 -19.06 -12.74
C LEU A 425 14.81 -19.00 -14.04
N ARG A 426 14.38 -19.69 -15.11
CA ARG A 426 15.07 -19.66 -16.41
C ARG A 426 15.02 -18.27 -17.03
N VAL A 427 13.86 -17.61 -17.00
CA VAL A 427 13.68 -16.28 -17.59
C VAL A 427 14.43 -15.21 -16.79
N THR A 428 14.50 -15.36 -15.47
CA THR A 428 15.13 -14.38 -14.57
C THR A 428 16.64 -14.56 -14.40
N ALA A 429 17.22 -15.68 -14.83
CA ALA A 429 18.66 -15.97 -14.72
C ALA A 429 19.57 -14.91 -15.37
N GLY A 430 19.08 -14.19 -16.39
CA GLY A 430 19.81 -13.10 -17.03
C GLY A 430 19.81 -11.77 -16.27
N HIS A 431 19.05 -11.66 -15.17
CA HIS A 431 18.75 -10.40 -14.49
C HIS A 431 19.28 -10.40 -13.05
N ALA A 432 20.58 -10.10 -12.90
CA ALA A 432 21.28 -10.14 -11.60
C ALA A 432 20.63 -9.27 -10.50
N SER A 433 19.89 -8.22 -10.85
CA SER A 433 19.16 -7.38 -9.90
C SER A 433 18.03 -8.12 -9.16
N LEU A 434 17.54 -9.24 -9.69
CA LEU A 434 16.45 -10.02 -9.10
C LEU A 434 16.95 -11.15 -8.18
N GLU A 435 18.23 -11.52 -8.25
CA GLU A 435 18.78 -12.65 -7.49
C GLU A 435 18.57 -12.57 -5.97
N PRO A 436 18.75 -11.39 -5.31
CA PRO A 436 18.47 -11.29 -3.87
C PRO A 436 17.03 -11.66 -3.51
N SER A 437 16.06 -11.23 -4.32
CA SER A 437 14.64 -11.55 -4.14
C SER A 437 14.35 -13.03 -4.42
N LEU A 438 14.98 -13.60 -5.45
CA LEU A 438 14.83 -15.02 -5.80
C LEU A 438 15.43 -15.95 -4.74
N ALA A 439 16.53 -15.55 -4.09
CA ALA A 439 17.14 -16.35 -3.01
C ALA A 439 16.15 -16.59 -1.85
N GLY A 440 15.46 -15.53 -1.39
CA GLY A 440 14.43 -15.66 -0.35
C GLY A 440 13.25 -16.53 -0.79
N VAL A 441 12.82 -16.41 -2.04
CA VAL A 441 11.76 -17.26 -2.60
C VAL A 441 12.19 -18.74 -2.65
N ARG A 442 13.42 -19.05 -3.07
CA ARG A 442 13.95 -20.43 -3.12
C ARG A 442 13.98 -21.04 -1.72
N GLU A 443 14.43 -20.28 -0.73
CA GLU A 443 14.49 -20.73 0.66
C GLU A 443 13.10 -21.14 1.18
N ILE A 444 12.11 -20.25 1.07
CA ILE A 444 10.76 -20.57 1.55
C ILE A 444 10.07 -21.64 0.71
N ALA A 445 10.27 -21.65 -0.61
CA ALA A 445 9.70 -22.68 -1.50
C ALA A 445 10.21 -24.08 -1.14
N SER A 446 11.50 -24.22 -0.82
CA SER A 446 12.09 -25.51 -0.38
C SER A 446 11.51 -26.01 0.95
N THR A 447 11.02 -25.10 1.79
CA THR A 447 10.35 -25.42 3.06
C THR A 447 8.91 -25.87 2.82
N VAL A 448 8.19 -25.20 1.91
CA VAL A 448 6.79 -25.51 1.57
C VAL A 448 6.70 -26.80 0.76
N TYR A 449 7.56 -26.97 -0.25
CA TYR A 449 7.55 -28.10 -1.18
C TYR A 449 8.91 -28.83 -1.14
N PRO A 450 9.08 -29.81 -0.24
CA PRO A 450 10.33 -30.57 -0.16
C PRO A 450 10.63 -31.32 -1.47
N GLY A 451 11.84 -31.13 -2.01
CA GLY A 451 12.31 -31.81 -3.23
C GLY A 451 12.27 -30.98 -4.52
N LEU A 452 12.01 -29.67 -4.41
CA LEU A 452 11.91 -28.74 -5.54
C LEU A 452 13.26 -28.31 -6.13
#